data_AF-W9JZU7-F1
#
_entry.id   AF-W9JZU7-F1
#
_cell.length_a   1.000
_cell.length_b   1.000
_cell.length_c   1.000
_cell.angle_alpha   90.00
_cell.angle_beta   90.00
_cell.angle_gamma   90.00
#
_symmetry.space_group_name_H-M   'P 1'
#
loop_
_entity.id
_entity.type
_entity.pdbx_description
1 polymer ?
#
loop_
_entity_poly.entity_id
_entity_poly.type
_entity_poly.pdbx_seq_one_letter_code
_entity_poly.pdbx_strand_id
1 'polypeptide(L)'
;MGQAASRWAQRRGADTLRELKPQKTPGHDVPAPNFRRETLLAALSNVAAAINKKHGNVTIIAVGSAVNTIYLQSREATHDVDFFNDNLTPEDFEHLVAGIRSASKKDKTLISDWLNNRTIFFIPKDKQRTLSQQAYNQREVIFEEPCLTVLAAPWEYAFCCKIDRLSGAGLHTPESYDASDVVEYLHRYLT
;
A
#
# COMPACT_ATOMS: atom_id res chain seq x y z
N MET A 1 -19.91 30.12 -17.54
CA MET A 1 -18.76 30.44 -16.65
C MET A 1 -18.23 29.23 -15.84
N GLY A 2 -18.39 27.98 -16.31
CA GLY A 2 -18.10 26.78 -15.50
C GLY A 2 -16.77 26.03 -15.78
N GLN A 3 -16.08 26.32 -16.89
CA GLN A 3 -14.88 25.54 -17.27
C GLN A 3 -13.59 26.03 -16.60
N ALA A 4 -13.52 27.29 -16.19
CA ALA A 4 -12.35 27.84 -15.51
C ALA A 4 -12.23 27.30 -14.07
N ALA A 5 -13.35 27.24 -13.34
CA ALA A 5 -13.37 26.79 -11.95
C ALA A 5 -12.96 25.31 -11.81
N SER A 6 -13.37 24.43 -12.73
CA SER A 6 -13.00 23.00 -12.67
C SER A 6 -11.52 22.77 -12.97
N ARG A 7 -10.95 23.51 -13.94
CA ARG A 7 -9.51 23.46 -14.24
C ARG A 7 -8.65 23.95 -13.08
N TRP A 8 -9.13 24.94 -12.33
CA TRP A 8 -8.44 25.46 -11.13
C TRP A 8 -8.51 24.52 -9.93
N ALA A 9 -9.62 23.79 -9.75
CA ALA A 9 -9.75 22.76 -8.72
C ALA A 9 -8.88 21.53 -9.03
N GLN A 10 -8.84 21.12 -10.30
CA GLN A 10 -8.06 19.97 -10.75
C GLN A 10 -6.55 20.22 -10.72
N ARG A 11 -6.10 21.46 -10.97
CA ARG A 11 -4.71 21.89 -10.76
C ARG A 11 -4.32 21.86 -9.29
N ARG A 12 -5.16 22.43 -8.40
CA ARG A 12 -4.89 22.41 -6.95
C ARG A 12 -4.79 21.00 -6.37
N GLY A 13 -5.63 20.05 -6.82
CA GLY A 13 -5.55 18.64 -6.41
C GLY A 13 -4.33 17.90 -6.95
N ALA A 14 -3.88 18.22 -8.17
CA ALA A 14 -2.64 17.66 -8.74
C ALA A 14 -1.38 18.25 -8.07
N ASP A 15 -1.42 19.52 -7.68
CA ASP A 15 -0.33 20.19 -7.00
C ASP A 15 -0.21 19.73 -5.54
N THR A 16 -1.32 19.45 -4.83
CA THR A 16 -1.28 18.84 -3.48
C THR A 16 -0.71 17.41 -3.47
N LEU A 17 -0.95 16.63 -4.53
CA LEU A 17 -0.34 15.31 -4.70
C LEU A 17 1.16 15.38 -5.07
N ARG A 18 1.58 16.45 -5.76
CA ARG A 18 3.00 16.73 -6.06
C ARG A 18 3.77 17.28 -4.87
N GLU A 19 3.11 18.03 -3.98
CA GLU A 19 3.69 18.53 -2.72
C GLU A 19 3.90 17.43 -1.68
N LEU A 20 3.21 16.29 -1.82
CA LEU A 20 3.46 15.06 -1.06
C LEU A 20 4.61 14.22 -1.61
N LYS A 21 5.32 14.69 -2.64
CA LYS A 21 6.54 14.04 -3.12
C LYS A 21 7.63 14.23 -2.05
N PRO A 22 8.18 13.15 -1.47
CA PRO A 22 9.34 13.28 -0.61
C PRO A 22 10.47 13.92 -1.42
N GLN A 23 11.01 15.03 -0.91
CA GLN A 23 12.35 15.44 -1.34
C GLN A 23 13.31 14.32 -0.92
N LYS A 24 14.25 13.96 -1.80
CA LYS A 24 15.38 13.09 -1.42
C LYS A 24 16.14 13.80 -0.30
N THR A 25 15.83 13.47 0.96
CA THR A 25 16.62 13.91 2.10
C THR A 25 17.90 13.06 2.14
N PRO A 26 19.06 13.67 2.43
CA PRO A 26 20.30 12.93 2.67
C PRO A 26 20.05 11.94 3.83
N GLY A 27 20.35 10.65 3.61
CA GLY A 27 19.99 9.56 4.54
C GLY A 27 19.70 8.20 3.87
N HIS A 28 19.80 8.11 2.54
CA HIS A 28 19.60 6.89 1.73
C HIS A 28 20.70 5.82 1.90
N ASP A 29 21.50 5.89 2.97
CA ASP A 29 22.62 4.99 3.27
C ASP A 29 22.35 4.08 4.48
N VAL A 30 21.18 4.19 5.12
CA VAL A 30 20.73 3.22 6.13
C VAL A 30 19.97 2.10 5.41
N PRO A 31 20.33 0.82 5.57
CA PRO A 31 19.54 -0.28 5.03
C PRO A 31 18.10 -0.13 5.49
N ALA A 32 17.15 -0.24 4.55
CA ALA A 32 15.73 -0.19 4.90
C ALA A 32 15.46 -1.26 5.99
N PRO A 33 14.75 -0.93 7.07
CA PRO A 33 14.45 -1.87 8.14
C PRO A 33 13.73 -3.10 7.56
N ASN A 34 14.00 -4.27 8.11
CA ASN A 34 13.29 -5.50 7.78
C ASN A 34 12.20 -5.72 8.82
N PHE A 35 10.96 -5.40 8.47
CA PHE A 35 9.79 -5.66 9.29
C PHE A 35 9.33 -7.10 9.11
N ARG A 36 9.34 -7.86 10.22
CA ARG A 36 8.72 -9.18 10.27
C ARG A 36 7.22 -9.05 10.37
N ARG A 37 6.52 -10.17 10.10
CA ARG A 37 5.06 -10.26 10.19
C ARG A 37 4.50 -9.67 11.48
N GLU A 38 5.08 -10.00 12.64
CA GLU A 38 4.56 -9.57 13.94
C GLU A 38 4.65 -8.05 14.11
N THR A 39 5.74 -7.44 13.63
CA THR A 39 5.93 -5.99 13.65
C THR A 39 4.87 -5.30 12.79
N LEU A 40 4.62 -5.81 11.58
CA LEU A 40 3.62 -5.23 10.68
C LEU A 40 2.20 -5.37 11.22
N LEU A 41 1.85 -6.53 11.77
CA LEU A 41 0.54 -6.75 12.39
C LEU A 41 0.34 -5.79 13.58
N ALA A 42 1.31 -5.70 14.48
CA ALA A 42 1.23 -4.77 15.62
C ALA A 42 1.15 -3.30 15.16
N ALA A 43 1.86 -2.93 14.10
CA ALA A 43 1.80 -1.60 13.52
C ALA A 43 0.40 -1.31 12.92
N LEU A 44 -0.18 -2.25 12.17
CA LEU A 44 -1.53 -2.15 11.62
C LEU A 44 -2.60 -2.09 12.71
N SER A 45 -2.49 -2.88 13.79
CA SER A 45 -3.38 -2.76 14.97
C SER A 45 -3.31 -1.38 15.62
N ASN A 46 -2.11 -0.78 15.67
CA ASN A 46 -1.97 0.60 16.16
C ASN A 46 -2.62 1.63 15.25
N VAL A 47 -2.61 1.40 13.92
CA VAL A 47 -3.35 2.22 12.95
C VAL A 47 -4.86 2.05 13.15
N ALA A 48 -5.36 0.81 13.23
CA ALA A 48 -6.76 0.49 13.47
C ALA A 48 -7.30 1.17 14.74
N ALA A 49 -6.57 1.05 15.85
CA ALA A 49 -6.93 1.69 17.12
C ALA A 49 -6.98 3.23 17.02
N ALA A 50 -6.16 3.85 16.19
CA ALA A 50 -6.16 5.29 15.98
C ALA A 50 -7.33 5.75 15.08
N ILE A 51 -7.69 4.96 14.07
CA ILE A 51 -8.87 5.22 13.23
C ILE A 51 -10.15 5.08 14.07
N ASN A 52 -10.23 4.05 14.90
CA ASN A 52 -11.37 3.82 15.79
C ASN A 52 -11.62 5.00 16.74
N LYS A 53 -10.57 5.63 17.29
CA LYS A 53 -10.69 6.84 18.13
C LYS A 53 -11.36 8.03 17.42
N LYS A 54 -11.38 8.03 16.09
CA LYS A 54 -12.04 9.04 15.26
C LYS A 54 -13.34 8.54 14.63
N HIS A 55 -13.82 7.36 15.03
CA HIS A 55 -15.01 6.73 14.47
C HIS A 55 -14.95 6.49 12.95
N GLY A 56 -13.74 6.34 12.40
CA GLY A 56 -13.55 6.01 10.98
C GLY A 56 -13.73 4.52 10.69
N ASN A 57 -13.86 4.17 9.42
CA ASN A 57 -13.77 2.78 8.96
C ASN A 57 -13.10 2.75 7.60
N VAL A 58 -11.86 2.25 7.55
CA VAL A 58 -11.01 2.36 6.37
C VAL A 58 -10.68 0.98 5.82
N THR A 59 -10.78 0.82 4.51
CA THR A 59 -10.24 -0.33 3.79
C THR A 59 -9.09 0.12 2.89
N ILE A 60 -7.95 -0.54 2.96
CA ILE A 60 -6.82 -0.35 2.04
C ILE A 60 -6.52 -1.66 1.31
N ILE A 61 -5.86 -1.57 0.15
CA ILE A 61 -5.47 -2.74 -0.65
C ILE A 61 -3.94 -2.77 -0.69
N ALA A 62 -3.35 -3.74 0.00
CA ALA A 62 -1.91 -3.94 0.04
C ALA A 62 -1.42 -4.67 -1.21
N VAL A 63 -0.23 -4.29 -1.68
CA VAL A 63 0.42 -4.88 -2.85
C VAL A 63 1.85 -5.29 -2.51
N GLY A 64 2.34 -6.32 -3.20
CA GLY A 64 3.74 -6.74 -3.14
C GLY A 64 4.13 -7.40 -1.82
N SER A 65 5.34 -7.11 -1.35
CA SER A 65 6.04 -7.83 -0.30
C SER A 65 5.26 -7.96 1.02
N ALA A 66 4.44 -6.97 1.38
CA ALA A 66 3.58 -7.05 2.56
C ALA A 66 2.56 -8.20 2.50
N VAL A 67 2.02 -8.51 1.31
CA VAL A 67 1.13 -9.66 1.11
C VAL A 67 1.91 -10.96 1.32
N ASN A 68 3.15 -11.04 0.80
CA ASN A 68 4.02 -12.20 0.98
C ASN A 68 4.43 -12.43 2.43
N THR A 69 4.64 -11.38 3.21
CA THR A 69 5.04 -11.48 4.61
C THR A 69 3.84 -11.70 5.55
N ILE A 70 2.76 -10.93 5.38
CA ILE A 70 1.61 -10.94 6.30
C ILE A 70 0.61 -12.04 5.96
N TYR A 71 0.41 -12.38 4.69
CA TYR A 71 -0.65 -13.33 4.32
C TYR A 71 -0.08 -14.68 3.90
N LEU A 72 0.70 -14.69 2.81
CA LEU A 72 1.22 -15.92 2.22
C LEU A 72 2.34 -16.56 3.05
N GLN A 73 3.02 -15.77 3.89
CA GLN A 73 4.18 -16.19 4.69
C GLN A 73 5.31 -16.79 3.84
N SER A 74 5.38 -16.44 2.55
CA SER A 74 6.48 -16.85 1.67
C SER A 74 7.77 -16.06 1.91
N ARG A 75 7.70 -14.97 2.70
CA ARG A 75 8.83 -14.11 3.07
C ARG A 75 8.85 -13.82 4.56
N GLU A 76 10.03 -13.92 5.17
CA GLU A 76 10.20 -13.61 6.60
C GLU A 76 10.00 -12.12 6.91
N ALA A 77 10.44 -11.23 6.01
CA ALA A 77 10.38 -9.79 6.22
C ALA A 77 10.21 -8.99 4.92
N THR A 78 9.74 -7.76 5.08
CA THR A 78 9.63 -6.71 4.06
C THR A 78 10.03 -5.35 4.64
N HIS A 79 10.20 -4.34 3.80
CA HIS A 79 10.61 -3.00 4.21
C HIS A 79 9.45 -2.05 4.50
N ASP A 80 8.28 -2.34 3.96
CA ASP A 80 7.10 -1.48 4.02
C ASP A 80 5.83 -2.26 3.64
N VAL A 81 4.71 -1.53 3.70
CA VAL A 81 3.38 -1.89 3.24
C VAL A 81 2.96 -0.83 2.22
N ASP A 82 3.07 -1.18 0.95
CA ASP A 82 2.50 -0.39 -0.13
C ASP A 82 1.00 -0.66 -0.25
N PHE A 83 0.20 0.40 -0.37
CA PHE A 83 -1.24 0.27 -0.57
C PHE A 83 -1.81 1.23 -1.62
N PHE A 84 -2.96 0.87 -2.15
CA PHE A 84 -3.84 1.77 -2.90
C PHE A 84 -5.30 1.49 -2.52
N ASN A 85 -6.20 2.41 -2.85
CA ASN A 85 -7.65 2.17 -2.95
C ASN A 85 -8.31 3.45 -3.52
N ASP A 86 -8.97 3.35 -4.68
CA ASP A 86 -9.65 4.47 -5.34
C ASP A 86 -10.91 4.95 -4.58
N ASN A 87 -11.40 4.15 -3.63
CA ASN A 87 -12.59 4.47 -2.83
C ASN A 87 -12.27 5.26 -1.55
N LEU A 88 -11.00 5.55 -1.26
CA LEU A 88 -10.63 6.33 -0.07
C LEU A 88 -11.07 7.78 -0.22
N THR A 89 -11.83 8.25 0.76
CA THR A 89 -12.18 9.66 0.89
C THR A 89 -11.02 10.47 1.47
N PRO A 90 -11.02 11.81 1.35
CA PRO A 90 -10.04 12.65 2.04
C PRO A 90 -10.01 12.42 3.56
N GLU A 91 -11.16 12.16 4.18
CA GLU A 91 -11.27 11.86 5.61
C GLU A 91 -10.59 10.52 5.96
N ASP A 92 -10.76 9.50 5.13
CA ASP A 92 -10.07 8.21 5.31
C ASP A 92 -8.54 8.38 5.26
N PHE A 93 -8.04 9.21 4.34
CA PHE A 93 -6.62 9.53 4.27
C PHE A 93 -6.14 10.27 5.53
N GLU A 94 -6.90 11.22 6.05
CA GLU A 94 -6.56 11.89 7.31
C GLU A 94 -6.53 10.93 8.51
N HIS A 95 -7.45 9.97 8.55
CA HIS A 95 -7.49 8.91 9.54
C HIS A 95 -6.27 7.98 9.43
N LEU A 96 -5.93 7.54 8.22
CA LEU A 96 -4.73 6.73 7.95
C LEU A 96 -3.45 7.47 8.36
N VAL A 97 -3.27 8.71 7.94
CA VAL A 97 -2.07 9.51 8.26
C VAL A 97 -1.94 9.71 9.77
N ALA A 98 -3.03 9.97 10.48
CA ALA A 98 -3.02 10.05 11.93
C ALA A 98 -2.65 8.71 12.58
N GLY A 99 -3.17 7.60 12.05
CA GLY A 99 -2.86 6.25 12.52
C GLY A 99 -1.40 5.85 12.30
N ILE A 100 -0.85 6.11 11.11
CA ILE A 100 0.56 5.89 10.78
C ILE A 100 1.46 6.64 11.77
N ARG A 101 1.18 7.93 11.98
CA ARG A 101 1.92 8.75 12.96
C ARG A 101 1.80 8.21 14.39
N SER A 102 0.64 7.68 14.76
CA SER A 102 0.43 7.07 16.08
C SER A 102 1.23 5.76 16.23
N ALA A 103 1.26 4.92 15.19
CA ALA A 103 2.06 3.69 15.17
C ALA A 103 3.56 4.01 15.33
N SER A 104 4.11 4.91 14.51
CA SER A 104 5.52 5.33 14.60
C SER A 104 5.86 6.07 15.90
N LYS A 105 4.87 6.62 16.60
CA LYS A 105 5.09 7.17 17.95
C LYS A 105 5.32 6.06 18.98
N LYS A 106 4.61 4.95 18.87
CA LYS A 106 4.68 3.79 19.77
C LYS A 106 5.87 2.89 19.45
N ASP A 107 6.15 2.67 18.18
CA ASP A 107 7.29 1.89 17.71
C ASP A 107 8.23 2.78 16.90
N LYS A 108 9.41 3.05 17.46
CA LYS A 108 10.43 3.92 16.86
C LYS A 108 11.20 3.25 15.73
N THR A 109 11.03 1.94 15.53
CA THR A 109 11.66 1.20 14.43
C THR A 109 10.90 1.41 13.10
N LEU A 110 9.64 1.82 13.17
CA LEU A 110 8.82 2.15 12.00
C LEU A 110 9.30 3.47 11.37
N ILE A 111 9.99 3.37 10.23
CA ILE A 111 10.39 4.53 9.41
C ILE A 111 9.16 5.27 8.87
N SER A 112 9.32 6.52 8.44
CA SER A 112 8.19 7.41 8.10
C SER A 112 7.29 6.92 6.96
N ASP A 113 7.78 6.03 6.09
CA ASP A 113 7.08 5.48 4.92
C ASP A 113 6.80 3.98 5.00
N TRP A 114 6.85 3.38 6.21
CA TRP A 114 6.55 1.95 6.42
C TRP A 114 5.14 1.53 5.94
N LEU A 115 4.17 2.45 5.93
CA LEU A 115 2.84 2.26 5.34
C LEU A 115 2.57 3.45 4.42
N ASN A 116 2.54 3.22 3.11
CA ASN A 116 2.54 4.31 2.13
C ASN A 116 1.72 3.97 0.89
N ASN A 117 1.28 5.01 0.16
CA ASN A 117 0.47 4.88 -1.04
C ASN A 117 1.23 5.17 -2.35
N ARG A 118 2.57 5.08 -2.37
CA ARG A 118 3.38 5.47 -3.55
C ARG A 118 3.05 4.65 -4.79
N THR A 119 2.62 3.39 -4.61
CA THR A 119 2.24 2.51 -5.72
C THR A 119 1.20 3.12 -6.66
N ILE A 120 0.33 4.02 -6.16
CA ILE A 120 -0.70 4.69 -6.96
C ILE A 120 -0.13 5.52 -8.13
N PHE A 121 1.12 6.00 -8.02
CA PHE A 121 1.78 6.75 -9.09
C PHE A 121 2.17 5.87 -10.28
N PHE A 122 2.25 4.56 -10.09
CA PHE A 122 2.60 3.59 -11.12
C PHE A 122 1.37 2.90 -11.71
N ILE A 123 0.18 3.13 -11.13
CA ILE A 123 -1.08 2.60 -11.63
C ILE A 123 -1.78 3.68 -12.46
N PRO A 124 -2.06 3.43 -13.77
CA PRO A 124 -2.86 4.35 -14.58
C PRO A 124 -4.22 4.65 -13.92
N LYS A 125 -4.66 5.91 -13.96
CA LYS A 125 -5.88 6.36 -13.24
C LYS A 125 -7.14 5.57 -13.63
N ASP A 126 -7.28 5.19 -14.90
CA ASP A 126 -8.39 4.38 -15.40
C ASP A 126 -8.38 2.94 -14.84
N LYS A 127 -7.21 2.44 -14.41
CA LYS A 127 -7.04 1.13 -13.80
C LYS A 127 -7.21 1.11 -12.30
N GLN A 128 -6.94 2.22 -11.60
CA GLN A 128 -7.05 2.30 -10.13
C GLN A 128 -8.42 1.85 -9.62
N ARG A 129 -9.51 2.40 -10.18
CA ARG A 129 -10.88 1.99 -9.84
C ARG A 129 -11.15 0.51 -10.09
N THR A 130 -10.75 0.02 -11.25
CA THR A 130 -10.98 -1.38 -11.66
C THR A 130 -10.25 -2.34 -10.72
N LEU A 131 -8.98 -2.06 -10.42
CA LEU A 131 -8.18 -2.85 -9.49
C LEU A 131 -8.74 -2.82 -8.07
N SER A 132 -9.23 -1.66 -7.62
CA SER A 132 -9.90 -1.57 -6.32
C SER A 132 -11.15 -2.44 -6.27
N GLN A 133 -12.03 -2.34 -7.27
CA GLN A 133 -13.23 -3.17 -7.33
C GLN A 133 -12.91 -4.67 -7.40
N GLN A 134 -11.88 -5.05 -8.16
CA GLN A 134 -11.43 -6.44 -8.23
C GLN A 134 -10.94 -6.94 -6.87
N ALA A 135 -10.20 -6.14 -6.10
CA ALA A 135 -9.78 -6.53 -4.75
C ALA A 135 -10.99 -6.72 -3.81
N TYR A 136 -11.99 -5.83 -3.87
CA TYR A 136 -13.24 -5.99 -3.12
C TYR A 136 -14.05 -7.23 -3.53
N ASN A 137 -13.94 -7.67 -4.78
CA ASN A 137 -14.59 -8.88 -5.26
C ASN A 137 -13.80 -10.14 -4.85
N GLN A 138 -12.47 -10.08 -4.89
CA GLN A 138 -11.56 -11.16 -4.50
C GLN A 138 -11.60 -11.43 -2.99
N ARG A 139 -11.77 -10.39 -2.16
CA ARG A 139 -11.96 -10.46 -0.69
C ARG A 139 -10.88 -11.23 0.08
N GLU A 140 -9.65 -11.12 -0.38
CA GLU A 140 -8.50 -11.73 0.30
C GLU A 140 -8.04 -10.81 1.43
N VAL A 141 -8.49 -11.09 2.64
CA VAL A 141 -8.19 -10.29 3.83
C VAL A 141 -6.81 -10.66 4.37
N ILE A 142 -5.88 -9.71 4.36
CA ILE A 142 -4.53 -9.91 4.92
C ILE A 142 -4.41 -9.42 6.36
N PHE A 143 -5.26 -8.47 6.76
CA PHE A 143 -5.39 -7.98 8.12
C PHE A 143 -6.80 -7.41 8.33
N GLU A 144 -7.38 -7.68 9.48
CA GLU A 144 -8.67 -7.12 9.87
C GLU A 144 -8.73 -6.88 11.37
N GLU A 145 -9.04 -5.64 11.73
CA GLU A 145 -9.44 -5.22 13.07
C GLU A 145 -10.59 -4.22 12.94
N PRO A 146 -11.33 -3.92 14.02
CA PRO A 146 -12.34 -2.87 13.98
C PRO A 146 -11.77 -1.58 13.37
N CYS A 147 -12.48 -1.04 12.38
CA CYS A 147 -12.16 0.20 11.68
C CYS A 147 -10.99 0.15 10.68
N LEU A 148 -10.28 -0.97 10.52
CA LEU A 148 -9.25 -1.14 9.48
C LEU A 148 -9.31 -2.55 8.85
N THR A 149 -9.58 -2.58 7.56
CA THR A 149 -9.46 -3.78 6.73
C THR A 149 -8.32 -3.60 5.72
N VAL A 150 -7.47 -4.60 5.58
CA VAL A 150 -6.42 -4.63 4.56
C VAL A 150 -6.66 -5.82 3.66
N LEU A 151 -6.98 -5.55 2.40
CA LEU A 151 -7.16 -6.57 1.37
C LEU A 151 -5.84 -6.78 0.61
N ALA A 152 -5.63 -7.97 0.06
CA ALA A 152 -4.62 -8.18 -0.96
C ALA A 152 -5.08 -7.56 -2.29
N ALA A 153 -4.13 -7.03 -3.05
CA ALA A 153 -4.35 -6.65 -4.44
C ALA A 153 -4.81 -7.87 -5.28
N PRO A 154 -5.51 -7.65 -6.41
CA PRO A 154 -5.94 -8.75 -7.26
C PRO A 154 -4.76 -9.64 -7.67
N TRP A 155 -4.90 -10.96 -7.59
CA TRP A 155 -3.79 -11.89 -7.83
C TRP A 155 -3.22 -11.75 -9.25
N GLU A 156 -4.09 -11.52 -10.24
CA GLU A 156 -3.68 -11.23 -11.62
C GLU A 156 -2.77 -10.00 -11.72
N TYR A 157 -3.13 -8.93 -11.01
CA TYR A 157 -2.34 -7.69 -10.99
C TYR A 157 -1.00 -7.90 -10.26
N ALA A 158 -1.02 -8.55 -9.09
CA ALA A 158 0.19 -8.85 -8.33
C ALA A 158 1.17 -9.74 -9.14
N PHE A 159 0.64 -10.76 -9.83
CA PHE A 159 1.38 -11.61 -10.76
C PHE A 159 2.02 -10.80 -11.88
N CYS A 160 1.25 -9.96 -12.59
CA CYS A 160 1.76 -9.14 -13.68
C CYS A 160 2.86 -8.17 -13.22
N CYS A 161 2.69 -7.50 -12.08
CA CYS A 161 3.73 -6.62 -11.51
C CYS A 161 5.02 -7.37 -11.22
N LYS A 162 4.90 -8.61 -10.72
CA LYS A 162 6.07 -9.42 -10.38
C LYS A 162 6.78 -9.96 -11.62
N ILE A 163 6.03 -10.40 -12.63
CA ILE A 163 6.58 -10.82 -13.93
C ILE A 163 7.30 -9.66 -14.63
N ASP A 164 6.71 -8.46 -14.64
CA ASP A 164 7.30 -7.26 -15.24
C ASP A 164 8.65 -6.90 -14.59
N ARG A 165 8.72 -7.01 -13.26
CA ARG A 165 9.99 -6.87 -12.53
C ARG A 165 10.98 -7.96 -12.92
N LEU A 166 10.55 -9.23 -12.92
CA LEU A 166 11.41 -10.39 -13.22
C LEU A 166 11.97 -10.36 -14.65
N SER A 167 11.22 -9.83 -15.62
CA SER A 167 11.67 -9.68 -17.01
C SER A 167 12.67 -8.53 -17.21
N GLY A 168 12.98 -7.76 -16.15
CA GLY A 168 13.84 -6.58 -16.22
C GLY A 168 13.19 -5.38 -16.93
N ALA A 169 11.89 -5.44 -17.23
CA ALA A 169 11.13 -4.35 -17.83
C ALA A 169 10.56 -3.39 -16.77
N GLY A 170 10.43 -3.86 -15.53
CA GLY A 170 9.90 -3.09 -14.41
C GLY A 170 10.85 -2.04 -13.84
N LEU A 171 10.31 -1.23 -12.94
CA LEU A 171 11.00 -0.10 -12.30
C LEU A 171 12.13 -0.50 -11.35
N HIS A 172 12.15 -1.77 -10.93
CA HIS A 172 13.10 -2.31 -9.98
C HIS A 172 13.84 -3.50 -10.60
N THR A 173 15.08 -3.71 -10.17
CA THR A 173 15.85 -4.89 -10.56
C THR A 173 15.20 -6.15 -10.01
N PRO A 174 15.22 -7.27 -10.75
CA PRO A 174 14.82 -8.57 -10.24
C PRO A 174 15.57 -8.95 -8.96
N GLU A 175 14.88 -9.60 -8.04
CA GLU A 175 15.42 -10.16 -6.80
C GLU A 175 15.32 -11.68 -6.81
N SER A 176 16.13 -12.33 -5.98
CA SER A 176 16.19 -13.81 -5.90
C SER A 176 14.86 -14.47 -5.54
N TYR A 177 13.99 -13.77 -4.81
CA TYR A 177 12.66 -14.24 -4.40
C TYR A 177 11.55 -13.93 -5.42
N ASP A 178 11.82 -13.14 -6.47
CA ASP A 178 10.74 -12.72 -7.36
C ASP A 178 10.14 -13.91 -8.13
N ALA A 179 10.96 -14.89 -8.54
CA ALA A 179 10.46 -16.09 -9.22
C ALA A 179 9.54 -16.95 -8.33
N SER A 180 9.84 -17.09 -7.04
CA SER A 180 8.94 -17.78 -6.10
C SER A 180 7.65 -17.00 -5.86
N ASP A 181 7.72 -15.67 -5.77
CA ASP A 181 6.52 -14.83 -5.61
C ASP A 181 5.59 -14.96 -6.83
N VAL A 182 6.14 -15.04 -8.05
CA VAL A 182 5.37 -15.29 -9.28
C VAL A 182 4.58 -16.60 -9.18
N VAL A 183 5.24 -17.69 -8.78
CA VAL A 183 4.60 -19.01 -8.69
C VAL A 183 3.47 -18.99 -7.67
N GLU A 184 3.70 -18.37 -6.52
CA GLU A 184 2.70 -18.25 -5.47
C GLU A 184 1.48 -17.44 -5.94
N TYR A 185 1.69 -16.28 -6.57
CA TYR A 185 0.59 -15.47 -7.09
C TYR A 185 -0.18 -16.17 -8.20
N LEU A 186 0.49 -16.92 -9.08
CA LEU A 186 -0.17 -17.72 -10.10
C LEU A 186 -1.03 -18.83 -9.48
N HIS A 187 -0.51 -19.52 -8.47
CA HIS A 187 -1.28 -20.53 -7.74
C HIS A 187 -2.54 -19.93 -7.10
N ARG A 188 -2.42 -18.76 -6.45
CA ARG A 188 -3.55 -18.03 -5.87
C ARG A 188 -4.56 -17.53 -6.91
N TYR A 189 -4.12 -17.21 -8.11
CA TYR A 189 -5.02 -16.81 -9.20
C TYR A 189 -5.85 -17.99 -9.75
N LEU A 190 -5.31 -19.19 -9.71
CA LEU A 190 -5.93 -20.40 -10.28
C LEU A 190 -6.83 -21.17 -9.29
N THR A 191 -6.83 -20.81 -8.01
CA THR A 191 -7.56 -21.50 -6.92
C THR A 191 -8.62 -20.60 -6.32
#